data_AF-A0A3M1C9I1-F1
#
_entry.id   AF-A0A3M1C9I1-F1
#
_cell.length_a   1.000
_cell.length_b   1.000
_cell.length_c   1.000
_cell.angle_alpha   90.00
_cell.angle_beta   90.00
_cell.angle_gamma   90.00
#
_symmetry.space_group_name_H-M   'P 1'
#
loop_
_entity.id
_entity.type
_entity.pdbx_description
1 polymer ?
#
loop_
_entity_poly.entity_id
_entity_poly.type
_entity_poly.pdbx_seq_one_letter_code
_entity_poly.pdbx_strand_id
1 'polypeptide(L)' 'MLIPSFILEDRTLSVLEALVEFLKEKKGLNYHEIGVLLNRDERNIWTVYHRARKKRGKK' A
#
# COMPACT_ATOMS: atom_id res chain seq x y z
N MET A 1 14.48 5.17 4.70
CA MET A 1 13.72 4.36 3.72
C MET A 1 13.49 5.21 2.49
N LEU A 2 13.93 4.76 1.31
CA LEU A 2 13.71 5.49 0.06
C LEU A 2 12.44 4.97 -0.61
N ILE A 3 11.47 5.86 -0.77
CA ILE A 3 10.24 5.59 -1.51
C ILE A 3 10.35 6.35 -2.83
N PRO A 4 10.36 5.66 -3.99
CA PRO A 4 10.41 6.33 -5.28
C PRO A 4 9.17 7.23 -5.45
N SER A 5 9.34 8.48 -5.86
CA SER A 5 8.21 9.39 -6.11
C SER A 5 7.27 8.88 -7.20
N PHE A 6 7.76 8.06 -8.14
CA PHE A 6 6.98 7.47 -9.22
C PHE A 6 5.76 6.67 -8.74
N ILE A 7 5.78 6.04 -7.56
CA ILE A 7 4.58 5.34 -7.05
C ILE A 7 3.43 6.30 -6.68
N LEU A 8 3.73 7.58 -6.45
CA LEU A 8 2.74 8.62 -6.15
C LEU A 8 2.30 9.39 -7.41
N GLU A 9 2.91 9.11 -8.56
CA GLU A 9 2.52 9.69 -9.85
C GLU A 9 1.16 9.15 -10.30
N ASP A 10 0.82 7.94 -9.86
CA ASP A 10 -0.45 7.29 -10.13
C ASP A 10 -1.59 7.94 -9.33
N ARG A 11 -2.21 8.97 -9.92
CA ARG A 11 -3.34 9.72 -9.34
C ARG A 11 -4.62 8.90 -9.15
N THR A 12 -4.65 7.64 -9.60
CA THR A 12 -5.78 6.75 -9.33
C THR A 12 -5.79 6.28 -7.87
N LEU A 13 -4.61 6.17 -7.26
CA LEU A 13 -4.42 5.74 -5.88
C LEU A 13 -4.17 6.93 -4.95
N SER A 14 -4.67 6.84 -3.72
CA SER A 14 -4.23 7.71 -2.64
C SER A 14 -2.78 7.40 -2.25
N VAL A 15 -2.07 8.38 -1.69
CA VAL A 15 -0.69 8.23 -1.19
C VAL A 15 -0.54 6.97 -0.32
N LEU A 16 -1.50 6.72 0.58
CA LEU A 16 -1.48 5.56 1.47
C LEU A 16 -1.75 4.25 0.71
N GLU A 17 -2.62 4.27 -0.29
CA GLU A 17 -2.94 3.10 -1.13
C GLU A 17 -1.71 2.69 -1.95
N ALA A 18 -1.06 3.65 -2.60
CA ALA A 18 0.18 3.43 -3.36
C ALA A 18 1.32 2.94 -2.46
N LEU A 19 1.45 3.50 -1.25
CA LEU A 19 2.46 3.06 -0.28
C LEU A 19 2.22 1.61 0.15
N VAL A 20 1.00 1.29 0.60
CA VAL A 20 0.67 -0.05 1.09
C VAL A 20 0.84 -1.09 -0.01
N GLU A 21 0.42 -0.79 -1.24
CA GLU A 21 0.64 -1.67 -2.38
C GLU A 21 2.14 -1.87 -2.66
N PHE A 22 2.93 -0.78 -2.67
CA PHE A 22 4.38 -0.88 -2.88
C PHE A 22 5.06 -1.71 -1.79
N LEU A 23 4.69 -1.51 -0.52
CA LEU A 23 5.23 -2.30 0.59
C LEU A 23 4.85 -3.78 0.49
N LYS A 24 3.63 -4.07 0.01
CA LYS A 24 3.18 -5.45 -0.15
C LYS A 24 3.83 -6.13 -1.37
N GLU A 25 3.78 -5.51 -2.54
CA GLU A 25 4.22 -6.13 -3.80
C GLU A 25 5.73 -5.94 -4.07
N LYS A 26 6.30 -4.78 -3.76
CA LYS A 26 7.73 -4.50 -4.05
C LYS A 26 8.64 -4.86 -2.88
N LYS A 27 8.18 -4.70 -1.65
CA LYS A 27 8.96 -5.09 -0.45
C LYS A 27 8.60 -6.48 0.09
N GLY A 28 7.49 -7.08 -0.34
CA GLY A 28 7.09 -8.42 0.09
C GLY A 28 6.62 -8.49 1.55
N LEU A 29 6.32 -7.34 2.18
CA LEU A 29 5.99 -7.28 3.60
C LEU A 29 4.60 -7.86 3.90
N ASN A 30 4.44 -8.37 5.11
CA ASN A 30 3.17 -8.87 5.62
C ASN A 30 2.30 -7.71 6.14
N TYR A 31 0.98 -7.89 6.22
CA TYR A 31 0.08 -6.82 6.68
C TYR A 31 0.42 -6.36 8.10
N HIS A 32 0.86 -7.28 8.95
CA HIS A 32 1.36 -6.97 10.29
C HIS A 32 2.59 -6.06 10.24
N GLU A 33 3.62 -6.39 9.45
CA GLU A 33 4.85 -5.60 9.32
C GLU A 33 4.56 -4.20 8.76
N ILE A 34 3.68 -4.12 7.76
CA ILE A 34 3.23 -2.85 7.19
C ILE A 34 2.46 -2.04 8.24
N GLY A 35 1.63 -2.70 9.06
CA GLY A 35 0.90 -2.07 10.16
C GLY A 35 1.84 -1.48 11.21
N VAL A 36 2.84 -2.25 11.65
CA VAL A 36 3.87 -1.77 12.57
C VAL A 36 4.66 -0.60 11.96
N LEU A 37 5.05 -0.70 10.69
CA LEU A 37 5.83 0.33 9.99
C LEU A 37 5.06 1.65 9.82
N LEU A 38 3.77 1.56 9.47
CA LEU A 38 2.91 2.73 9.26
C LEU A 38 2.19 3.18 10.53
N ASN A 39 2.41 2.50 11.66
CA ASN A 39 1.71 2.71 12.92
C ASN A 39 0.18 2.68 12.74
N ARG A 40 -0.30 1.64 12.03
CA ARG A 40 -1.71 1.39 11.71
C ARG A 40 -2.07 -0.05 12.04
N ASP A 41 -3.33 -0.27 12.39
CA ASP A 41 -3.87 -1.62 12.56
C ASP A 41 -3.79 -2.40 11.23
N GLU A 42 -3.47 -3.70 11.32
CA GLU A 42 -3.36 -4.58 10.16
C GLU A 42 -4.66 -4.65 9.34
N ARG A 43 -5.83 -4.49 9.98
CA ARG A 43 -7.14 -4.45 9.30
C ARG A 43 -7.27 -3.22 8.42
N ASN A 44 -6.70 -2.10 8.85
CA ASN A 44 -6.68 -0.88 8.06
C ASN A 44 -5.75 -1.06 6.85
N ILE A 45 -4.58 -1.66 7.04
CA ILE A 45 -3.65 -1.98 5.94
C ILE A 45 -4.32 -2.90 4.92
N TRP A 46 -4.98 -3.96 5.36
CA TRP A 46 -5.70 -4.88 4.49
C TRP A 46 -6.77 -4.15 3.66
N THR A 47 -7.57 -3.30 4.32
CA THR A 47 -8.63 -2.53 3.64
C THR A 47 -8.05 -1.57 2.59
N VAL A 48 -6.98 -0.86 2.93
CA VAL A 48 -6.28 0.06 2.03
C VAL A 48 -5.70 -0.69 0.84
N TYR A 49 -5.02 -1.82 1.07
CA TYR A 49 -4.48 -2.67 0.01
C TYR A 49 -5.59 -3.17 -0.93
N HIS A 50 -6.72 -3.61 -0.37
CA HIS A 50 -7.83 -4.13 -1.16
C HIS A 50 -8.50 -3.03 -2.01
N ARG A 51 -8.61 -1.81 -1.48
CA ARG A 51 -9.08 -0.63 -2.23
C ARG A 51 -8.10 -0.28 -3.36
N ALA A 52 -6.80 -0.30 -3.08
CA ALA A 52 -5.76 -0.05 -4.06
C ALA A 52 -5.84 -1.06 -5.23
N ARG A 53 -5.93 -2.36 -4.93
CA ARG A 53 -6.10 -3.42 -5.94
C ARG A 53 -7.35 -3.24 -6.77
N LYS A 54 -8.48 -2.90 -6.13
CA LYS A 54 -9.75 -2.64 -6.82
C LYS A 54 -9.62 -1.48 -7.81
N LYS A 55 -8.96 -0.39 -7.41
CA LYS A 55 -8.70 0.77 -8.28
C LYS A 55 -7.75 0.46 -9.44
N ARG A 56 -6.77 -0.43 -9.24
CA ARG A 56 -5.91 -0.95 -10.32
C ARG A 56 -6.60 -1.94 -11.26
N GLY A 57 -7.83 -2.37 -10.97
CA GLY A 57 -8.49 -3.43 -11.73
C GLY A 57 -7.85 -4.81 -11.57
N LYS A 58 -6.94 -4.99 -10.60
CA LYS A 58 -6.35 -6.29 -10.26
C LYS A 58 -7.38 -7.12 -9.49
N LYS A 59 -8.12 -7.99 -10.19
CA LYS A 59 -8.96 -9.04 -9.58
C LYS A 59 -8.11 -9.97 -8.70
#